data_AF-A0A967V7T4-F1
#
_entry.id   AF-A0A967V7T4-F1
#
_cell.length_a   1.000
_cell.length_b   1.000
_cell.length_c   1.000
_cell.angle_alpha   90.00
_cell.angle_beta   90.00
_cell.angle_gamma   90.00
#
_symmetry.space_group_name_H-M   'P 1'
#
loop_
_entity.id
_entity.type
_entity.pdbx_description
1 polymer ?
#
loop_
_entity_poly.entity_id
_entity_poly.type
_entity_poly.pdbx_seq_one_letter_code
_entity_poly.pdbx_strand_id
1 'polypeptide(L)'
;MVIKRLLQINLLVSIIIAITFIFAPGPTLAIYGISGGESLHVITQYFGTTHVAFSVLLWLALRVDDSRFLLYIMTSFFFGDLTGTIVLLIAQLR
;
A
#
# COMPACT_ATOMS: atom_id res chain seq x y z
N MET A 1 8.30 17.06 12.17
CA MET A 1 8.61 17.13 10.72
C MET A 1 8.84 15.76 10.09
N VAL A 2 9.63 14.86 10.67
CA VAL A 2 9.96 13.55 10.06
C VAL A 2 8.73 12.65 9.85
N ILE A 3 7.84 12.50 10.85
CA ILE A 3 6.62 11.67 10.73
C ILE A 3 5.75 12.12 9.55
N LYS A 4 5.50 13.43 9.39
CA LYS A 4 4.74 13.97 8.25
C LYS A 4 5.40 13.61 6.91
N ARG A 5 6.73 13.67 6.81
CA ARG A 5 7.46 13.25 5.59
C ARG A 5 7.29 11.76 5.29
N LEU A 6 7.39 10.91 6.31
CA LEU A 6 7.19 9.46 6.13
C LEU A 6 5.75 9.16 5.67
N LEU A 7 4.75 9.80 6.26
CA LEU A 7 3.36 9.66 5.84
C LEU A 7 3.09 10.23 4.44
N GLN A 8 3.80 11.29 4.02
CA GLN A 8 3.74 11.81 2.65
C GLN A 8 4.32 10.80 1.64
N ILE A 9 5.42 10.13 1.99
CA ILE A 9 5.98 9.05 1.16
C ILE A 9 4.98 7.90 1.07
N ASN A 10 4.41 7.46 2.20
CA ASN A 10 3.40 6.41 2.19
C ASN A 10 2.16 6.79 1.37
N LEU A 11 1.75 8.06 1.38
CA LEU A 11 0.67 8.55 0.53
C LEU A 11 1.01 8.35 -0.95
N LEU A 12 2.21 8.75 -1.37
CA LEU A 12 2.66 8.59 -2.75
C LEU A 12 2.70 7.11 -3.16
N VAL A 13 3.30 6.25 -2.31
CA VAL A 13 3.37 4.81 -2.54
C VAL A 13 1.98 4.20 -2.65
N SER A 14 1.07 4.58 -1.75
CA SER A 14 -0.32 4.09 -1.75
C SER A 14 -1.06 4.49 -3.04
N ILE A 15 -0.87 5.72 -3.53
CA ILE A 15 -1.44 6.18 -4.80
C ILE A 15 -0.88 5.35 -5.97
N ILE A 16 0.44 5.13 -6.01
CA ILE A 16 1.08 4.36 -7.09
C ILE A 16 0.51 2.93 -7.09
N ILE A 17 0.47 2.26 -5.95
CA ILE A 17 -0.08 0.89 -5.83
C ILE A 17 -1.55 0.86 -6.25
N ALA A 18 -2.36 1.83 -5.81
CA ALA A 18 -3.77 1.90 -6.20
C ALA A 18 -3.92 1.96 -7.72
N ILE A 19 -3.18 2.86 -8.38
CA ILE A 19 -3.22 3.04 -9.83
C ILE A 19 -2.77 1.77 -10.54
N THR A 20 -1.60 1.22 -10.18
CA THR A 20 -1.01 0.09 -10.89
C THR A 20 -1.81 -1.19 -10.68
N PHE A 21 -2.33 -1.44 -9.48
CA PHE A 21 -3.16 -2.62 -9.22
C PHE A 21 -4.51 -2.55 -9.93
N ILE A 22 -5.12 -1.36 -10.04
CA ILE A 22 -6.43 -1.19 -10.70
C ILE A 22 -6.29 -1.27 -12.22
N PHE A 23 -5.34 -0.54 -12.80
CA PHE A 23 -5.26 -0.35 -14.26
C PHE A 23 -4.29 -1.30 -14.95
N ALA A 24 -3.31 -1.86 -14.23
CA ALA A 24 -2.29 -2.75 -14.78
C ALA A 24 -1.96 -3.92 -13.83
N PRO A 25 -2.95 -4.71 -13.36
CA PRO A 25 -2.73 -5.77 -12.38
C PRO A 25 -1.70 -6.80 -12.86
N GLY A 26 -1.83 -7.32 -14.08
CA GLY A 26 -0.92 -8.31 -14.64
C GLY A 26 0.54 -7.84 -14.70
N PRO A 27 0.84 -6.71 -15.38
CA PRO A 27 2.19 -6.14 -15.40
C PRO A 27 2.74 -5.85 -14.00
N THR A 28 1.90 -5.40 -13.07
CA THR A 28 2.33 -5.09 -11.70
C THR A 28 2.71 -6.36 -10.93
N LEU A 29 1.89 -7.41 -11.03
CA LEU A 29 2.17 -8.71 -10.41
C LEU A 29 3.43 -9.38 -11.00
N ALA A 30 3.68 -9.19 -12.29
CA ALA A 30 4.85 -9.76 -12.97
C ALA A 30 6.18 -9.25 -12.40
N ILE A 31 6.22 -8.04 -11.81
CA ILE A 31 7.41 -7.50 -11.11
C ILE A 31 7.81 -8.40 -9.93
N TYR A 32 6.82 -9.09 -9.34
CA TYR A 32 7.01 -10.01 -8.23
C TYR A 32 7.11 -11.48 -8.70
N GLY A 33 7.28 -11.74 -9.99
CA GLY A 33 7.28 -13.11 -10.54
C GLY A 33 5.92 -13.83 -10.44
N ILE A 34 4.85 -13.10 -10.12
CA ILE A 34 3.51 -13.65 -9.99
C ILE A 34 2.83 -13.57 -11.36
N SER A 35 2.40 -14.72 -11.88
CA SER A 35 1.55 -14.82 -13.07
C SER A 35 0.27 -15.56 -12.73
N GLY A 36 -0.84 -15.18 -13.34
CA GLY A 36 -2.14 -15.80 -13.07
C GLY A 36 -3.21 -15.42 -14.08
N GLY A 37 -4.37 -16.06 -13.92
CA GLY A 37 -5.53 -15.83 -14.76
C GLY A 37 -6.37 -14.63 -14.33
N GLU A 38 -7.51 -14.46 -14.98
CA GLU A 38 -8.43 -13.34 -14.79
C GLU A 38 -8.89 -13.15 -13.33
N SER A 39 -9.13 -14.24 -12.60
CA SER A 39 -9.52 -14.18 -11.19
C SER A 39 -8.45 -13.53 -10.30
N LEU A 40 -7.16 -13.76 -10.59
CA LEU A 40 -6.06 -13.10 -9.88
C LEU A 40 -6.03 -11.61 -10.21
N HIS A 41 -6.27 -11.22 -11.46
CA HIS A 41 -6.34 -9.82 -11.84
C HIS A 41 -7.50 -9.11 -11.13
N VAL A 42 -8.69 -9.71 -11.09
CA VAL A 42 -9.86 -9.12 -10.41
C VAL A 42 -9.58 -8.90 -8.92
N ILE A 43 -8.99 -9.87 -8.22
CA ILE A 43 -8.69 -9.70 -6.79
C ILE A 43 -7.58 -8.65 -6.58
N THR A 44 -6.59 -8.56 -7.46
CA THR A 44 -5.56 -7.52 -7.42
C THR A 44 -6.15 -6.13 -7.64
N GLN A 45 -7.06 -5.97 -8.60
CA GLN A 45 -7.78 -4.71 -8.83
C GLN A 45 -8.62 -4.31 -7.61
N TYR A 46 -9.35 -5.28 -7.02
CA TYR A 46 -10.08 -5.06 -5.78
C TYR A 46 -9.15 -4.61 -4.65
N PHE A 47 -7.98 -5.22 -4.51
CA PHE A 47 -6.97 -4.81 -3.52
C PHE A 47 -6.40 -3.41 -3.78
N GLY A 48 -6.32 -3.00 -5.06
CA GLY A 48 -6.00 -1.63 -5.44
C GLY A 48 -7.02 -0.60 -4.90
N THR A 49 -8.31 -0.96 -4.79
CA THR A 49 -9.33 -0.07 -4.20
C THR A 49 -9.10 0.20 -2.71
N THR A 50 -8.54 -0.77 -1.97
CA THR A 50 -8.10 -0.58 -0.58
C THR A 50 -7.02 0.49 -0.48
N HIS A 51 -6.10 0.54 -1.46
CA HIS A 51 -5.05 1.55 -1.50
C HIS A 51 -5.58 2.94 -1.85
N VAL A 52 -6.72 3.05 -2.57
CA VAL A 52 -7.43 4.33 -2.71
C VAL A 52 -7.90 4.82 -1.33
N ALA A 53 -8.53 3.95 -0.53
CA ALA A 53 -8.97 4.31 0.82
C ALA A 53 -7.80 4.72 1.73
N PHE A 54 -6.66 4.02 1.67
CA PHE A 54 -5.45 4.38 2.40
C PHE A 54 -4.87 5.72 1.95
N SER A 55 -4.87 6.00 0.64
CA SER A 55 -4.43 7.29 0.10
C SER A 55 -5.30 8.43 0.63
N VAL A 56 -6.63 8.28 0.63
CA VAL A 56 -7.55 9.27 1.20
C VAL A 56 -7.32 9.43 2.70
N LEU A 57 -7.17 8.34 3.44
CA LEU A 57 -6.88 8.37 4.88
C LEU A 57 -5.60 9.14 5.19
N LEU A 58 -4.50 8.84 4.49
CA LEU A 58 -3.21 9.51 4.67
C LEU A 58 -3.29 11.00 4.31
N TRP A 59 -3.98 11.33 3.22
CA TRP A 59 -4.24 12.72 2.81
C TRP A 59 -4.99 13.50 3.89
N LEU A 60 -6.03 12.91 4.48
CA LEU A 60 -6.75 13.51 5.60
C LEU A 60 -5.88 13.62 6.86
N ALA A 61 -5.17 12.55 7.22
CA ALA A 61 -4.32 12.52 8.41
C ALA A 61 -3.24 13.61 8.38
N LEU A 62 -2.63 13.87 7.22
CA LEU A 62 -1.58 14.88 7.05
C LEU A 62 -2.04 16.33 7.33
N ARG A 63 -3.34 16.60 7.40
CA ARG A 63 -3.91 17.91 7.77
C ARG A 63 -4.02 18.12 9.28
N VAL A 64 -3.90 17.06 10.06
CA VAL A 64 -4.01 17.10 11.52
C VAL A 64 -2.67 17.55 12.11
N ASP A 65 -2.72 18.37 13.16
CA ASP A 65 -1.53 18.84 13.88
C ASP A 65 -1.32 18.14 15.25
N ASP A 66 -1.81 16.91 15.35
CA ASP A 66 -1.61 16.03 16.50
C ASP A 66 -0.50 15.04 16.19
N SER A 67 0.65 15.22 16.84
CA SER A 67 1.83 14.38 16.64
C SER A 67 1.64 12.94 17.14
N ARG A 68 0.81 12.70 18.16
CA ARG A 68 0.52 11.34 18.67
C ARG A 68 -0.39 10.59 17.70
N PHE A 69 -1.42 11.26 17.18
CA PHE A 69 -2.28 10.69 16.14
C PHE A 69 -1.46 10.29 14.90
N LEU A 70 -0.61 11.19 14.41
CA LEU A 70 0.27 10.90 13.27
C LEU A 70 1.23 9.74 13.53
N LEU A 71 1.75 9.63 14.77
CA LEU A 71 2.58 8.50 15.17
C LEU A 71 1.80 7.19 15.09
N TYR A 72 0.56 7.14 15.59
CA TYR A 72 -0.26 5.92 15.53
C TYR A 72 -0.59 5.51 14.10
N ILE A 73 -0.91 6.46 13.22
CA ILE A 73 -1.10 6.17 11.79
C ILE A 73 0.19 5.61 11.18
N MET A 74 1.34 6.26 11.41
CA MET A 74 2.63 5.80 10.90
C MET A 74 2.96 4.39 11.39
N THR A 75 2.76 4.11 12.68
CA THR A 75 2.98 2.78 13.27
C THR A 75 2.05 1.74 12.67
N SER A 76 0.77 2.08 12.44
CA SER A 76 -0.18 1.17 11.80
C SER A 76 0.26 0.77 10.39
N PHE A 77 0.67 1.73 9.57
CA PHE A 77 1.18 1.45 8.22
C PHE A 77 2.47 0.64 8.27
N PHE A 78 3.40 0.98 9.17
CA PHE A 78 4.65 0.25 9.33
C PHE A 78 4.43 -1.24 9.62
N PHE A 79 3.54 -1.59 10.55
CA PHE A 79 3.26 -3.00 10.86
C PHE A 79 2.49 -3.72 9.75
N GLY A 80 1.62 -3.01 9.02
CA GLY A 80 0.98 -3.55 7.81
C GLY A 80 2.00 -3.89 6.72
N ASP A 81 2.89 -2.95 6.41
CA ASP A 81 3.93 -3.10 5.39
C ASP A 81 4.96 -4.17 5.80
N LEU A 82 5.33 -4.24 7.08
CA LEU A 82 6.22 -5.28 7.61
C LEU A 82 5.59 -6.67 7.44
N THR A 83 4.31 -6.81 7.77
CA THR A 83 3.57 -8.07 7.63
C THR A 83 3.46 -8.47 6.15
N GLY A 84 3.09 -7.53 5.28
CA GLY A 84 3.04 -7.75 3.84
C GLY A 84 4.39 -8.17 3.25
N THR A 85 5.47 -7.52 3.70
CA THR A 85 6.84 -7.87 3.33
C THR A 85 7.20 -9.30 3.71
N ILE A 86 6.88 -9.72 4.94
CA ILE A 86 7.11 -11.11 5.40
C ILE A 86 6.34 -12.10 4.52
N VAL A 87 5.06 -11.83 4.22
CA VAL A 87 4.24 -12.69 3.36
C VAL A 87 4.84 -12.82 1.96
N LEU A 88 5.26 -11.71 1.35
CA LEU A 88 5.88 -11.71 0.03
C LEU A 88 7.23 -12.44 0.03
N LEU A 89 8.06 -12.24 1.05
CA LEU A 89 9.32 -12.97 1.19
C LEU A 89 9.10 -14.47 1.31
N ILE A 90 8.12 -14.91 2.12
CA ILE A 90 7.76 -16.33 2.22
C ILE A 90 7.29 -16.87 0.87
N ALA A 91 6.51 -16.09 0.11
CA ALA A 91 6.05 -16.49 -1.21
C ALA A 91 7.21 -16.61 -2.23
N GLN A 92 8.22 -15.75 -2.15
CA GLN A 92 9.41 -15.79 -3.04
C GLN A 92 10.40 -16.90 -2.71
N LEU A 93 10.49 -17.30 -1.44
CA LEU A 93 11.43 -18.33 -0.98
C LEU A 93 10.88 -19.76 -1.09
N ARG A 94 9.62 -19.93 -1.51
CA ARG A 94 8.99 -21.21 -1.81
C ARG A 94 9.09 -21.52 -3.29
#